data_AF-E2AH18-F1
#
_entry.id   AF-E2AH18-F1
#
_cell.length_a   1.000
_cell.length_b   1.000
_cell.length_c   1.000
_cell.angle_alpha   90.00
_cell.angle_beta   90.00
_cell.angle_gamma   90.00
#
_symmetry.space_group_name_H-M   'P 1'
#
loop_
_entity.id
_entity.type
_entity.pdbx_description
1 polymer ?
#
loop_
_entity_poly.entity_id
_entity_poly.type
_entity_poly.pdbx_seq_one_letter_code
_entity_poly.pdbx_strand_id
1 'polypeptide(L)' 'RGLGFKISMECKCDEIKQINSCPMINNAYEINRRIVFVMRLLGLGLEGLKMFCGLMDIGQGLARNTYYGVLNNIYVA' A
#
# COMPACT_ATOMS: atom_id res chain seq x y z
N ARG A 1 -8.45 1.52 1.85
CA ARG A 1 -7.81 0.88 0.67
C ARG A 1 -6.41 1.48 0.53
N GLY A 2 -5.42 0.68 0.14
CA GLY A 2 -4.01 1.05 0.07
C GLY A 2 -3.35 0.47 -1.17
N LEU A 3 -2.01 0.44 -1.23
CA LEU A 3 -1.25 0.07 -2.43
C LEU A 3 -0.99 -1.42 -2.62
N GLY A 4 -1.25 -2.24 -1.60
CA GLY A 4 -1.08 -3.69 -1.74
C GLY A 4 -2.25 -4.33 -2.48
N PHE A 5 -1.95 -5.36 -3.27
CA PHE A 5 -2.92 -6.09 -4.09
C PHE A 5 -2.61 -7.59 -4.08
N LYS A 6 -3.53 -8.37 -4.65
CA LYS A 6 -3.32 -9.80 -4.91
C LYS A 6 -3.17 -10.02 -6.41
N ILE A 7 -2.17 -10.80 -6.79
CA ILE A 7 -2.00 -11.31 -8.14
C ILE A 7 -2.79 -12.61 -8.22
N SER A 8 -3.81 -12.61 -9.06
CA SER A 8 -4.55 -13.81 -9.42
C SER A 8 -3.82 -14.51 -10.56
N MET A 9 -3.33 -15.72 -10.31
CA MET A 9 -2.68 -16.56 -11.32
C MET A 9 -3.56 -17.79 -11.55
N GLU A 10 -4.02 -17.96 -12.78
CA GLU A 10 -4.72 -19.16 -13.22
C GLU A 10 -3.70 -20.10 -13.86
N CYS A 11 -3.57 -21.30 -13.28
CA CYS A 11 -2.72 -22.35 -13.83
C CYS A 11 -3.53 -23.22 -14.81
N LYS A 12 -2.85 -23.95 -15.70
CA LYS A 12 -3.48 -24.92 -16.62
C LYS A 12 -4.29 -26.04 -15.94
N CYS A 13 -4.12 -26.20 -14.63
CA CYS A 13 -4.89 -27.14 -13.81
C CYS A 13 -6.18 -26.53 -13.24
N ASP A 14 -6.65 -25.42 -13.83
CA ASP A 14 -7.85 -24.65 -13.42
C ASP A 14 -7.84 -24.19 -11.96
N GLU A 15 -6.65 -24.12 -11.35
CA GLU A 15 -6.46 -23.61 -9.99
C GLU A 15 -6.11 -22.13 -10.05
N ILE A 16 -6.95 -21.30 -9.41
CA ILE A 16 -6.66 -19.87 -9.22
C ILE A 16 -5.86 -19.68 -7.94
N LYS A 17 -4.58 -19.36 -8.08
CA LYS A 17 -3.71 -18.99 -6.96
C LYS A 17 -3.71 -17.48 -6.74
N GLN A 18 -3.86 -17.07 -5.49
CA GLN A 18 -3.81 -15.67 -5.08
C GLN A 18 -2.51 -15.39 -4.35
N ILE A 19 -1.64 -14.60 -4.95
CA ILE A 19 -0.34 -14.24 -4.39
C ILE A 19 -0.40 -12.79 -3.93
N ASN A 20 -0.09 -12.53 -2.67
CA ASN A 20 -0.01 -11.17 -2.17
C ASN A 20 1.19 -10.43 -2.80
N SER A 21 1.00 -9.18 -3.24
CA SER A 21 2.07 -8.36 -3.81
C SER A 21 3.17 -8.02 -2.80
N CYS A 22 2.86 -8.04 -1.51
CA CYS A 22 3.80 -7.93 -0.40
C CYS A 22 3.23 -8.61 0.86
N PRO A 23 4.03 -8.85 1.91
CA PRO A 23 3.54 -9.39 3.17
C PRO A 23 2.40 -8.56 3.77
N MET A 24 1.49 -9.24 4.48
CA MET A 24 0.49 -8.59 5.32
C MET A 24 0.95 -8.63 6.77
N ILE A 25 0.99 -7.47 7.42
CA ILE A 25 1.29 -7.33 8.85
C ILE A 25 0.02 -6.80 9.51
N ASN A 26 -0.53 -7.55 10.47
CA ASN A 26 -1.74 -7.18 11.22
C ASN A 26 -2.89 -6.70 10.30
N ASN A 27 -3.24 -7.51 9.29
CA ASN A 27 -4.30 -7.25 8.30
C ASN A 27 -4.07 -6.05 7.35
N ALA A 28 -2.86 -5.49 7.30
CA ALA A 28 -2.51 -4.44 6.35
C ALA A 28 -1.30 -4.84 5.51
N TYR A 29 -1.32 -4.50 4.22
CA TYR A 29 -0.15 -4.66 3.37
C TYR A 29 0.99 -3.76 3.84
N GLU A 30 2.17 -4.36 4.00
CA GLU A 30 3.37 -3.72 4.53
C GLU A 30 3.82 -2.50 3.70
N ILE A 31 3.61 -2.52 2.38
CA ILE A 31 3.91 -1.40 1.49
C ILE A 31 3.24 -0.08 1.91
N ASN A 32 2.07 -0.14 2.54
CA ASN A 32 1.38 1.06 3.03
C ASN A 32 2.19 1.76 4.12
N ARG A 33 2.90 1.02 4.96
CA ARG A 33 3.79 1.57 6.01
C ARG A 33 5.02 2.19 5.38
N ARG A 34 5.68 1.49 4.46
CA ARG A 34 6.89 1.98 3.77
C ARG A 34 6.64 3.29 3.03
N ILE A 35 5.59 3.35 2.22
CA ILE A 35 5.31 4.54 1.42
C ILE A 35 4.96 5.73 2.30
N VAL A 36 4.17 5.53 3.37
CA VAL A 36 3.80 6.60 4.32
C VAL A 36 5.05 7.12 5.03
N PHE A 37 5.95 6.23 5.45
CA PHE A 37 7.21 6.58 6.09
C PHE A 37 8.09 7.44 5.18
N VAL A 38 8.31 7.02 3.94
CA VAL A 38 9.11 7.79 2.97
C VAL A 38 8.47 9.16 2.69
N MET A 39 7.16 9.21 2.44
CA MET A 39 6.45 10.47 2.18
C MET A 39 6.48 11.41 3.38
N ARG A 40 6.53 10.88 4.62
CA ARG A 40 6.69 11.65 5.85
C ARG A 40 8.11 12.20 5.98
N LEU A 41 9.14 11.39 5.71
CA LEU A 41 10.54 11.83 5.74
C LEU A 41 10.82 12.94 4.73
N LEU A 42 10.22 12.86 3.53
CA LEU A 42 10.36 13.88 2.49
C LEU A 42 9.52 15.15 2.75
N GLY A 43 8.70 15.18 3.81
CA GLY A 43 7.82 16.32 4.10
C GLY A 43 6.62 16.47 3.15
N LEU A 44 6.34 15.46 2.33
CA LEU A 44 5.30 15.47 1.29
C LEU A 44 3.90 15.07 1.80
N GLY A 45 3.86 14.19 2.79
CA GLY A 45 2.61 13.77 3.43
C GLY A 45 1.66 13.00 2.50
N LEU A 46 0.35 13.06 2.79
CA LEU A 46 -0.69 12.37 2.02
C LEU A 46 -0.86 12.95 0.61
N GLU A 47 -0.80 14.26 0.45
CA GLU A 47 -1.03 14.88 -0.86
C GLU A 47 0.11 14.59 -1.83
N GLY A 48 1.36 14.62 -1.38
CA GLY A 48 2.47 14.18 -2.23
C GLY A 48 2.43 12.67 -2.53
N LEU A 49 1.91 11.84 -1.62
CA LEU A 49 1.64 10.43 -1.92
C LEU A 49 0.62 10.27 -3.06
N LYS A 50 -0.50 11.00 -3.00
CA LYS A 50 -1.53 10.94 -4.06
C LYS A 50 -0.97 11.44 -5.39
N MET A 51 -0.21 12.53 -5.38
CA MET A 51 0.45 13.05 -6.57
C MET A 51 1.41 12.02 -7.16
N PHE A 52 2.26 11.40 -6.34
CA PHE A 52 3.16 10.33 -6.76
C PHE A 52 2.39 9.16 -7.38
N CYS A 53 1.33 8.67 -6.73
CA CYS A 53 0.51 7.58 -7.26
C CYS A 53 -0.17 7.96 -8.59
N GLY A 54 -0.62 9.21 -8.73
CA GLY A 54 -1.18 9.73 -9.97
C GLY A 54 -0.14 9.81 -11.10
N LEU A 55 1.07 10.26 -10.81
CA LEU A 55 2.17 10.35 -11.78
C LEU A 55 2.66 8.97 -12.25
N MET A 56 2.62 7.98 -11.36
CA MET A 56 3.07 6.62 -11.64
C MET A 56 1.96 5.70 -12.18
N ASP A 57 0.74 6.22 -12.34
CA ASP A 57 -0.46 5.45 -12.73
C ASP A 57 -0.75 4.24 -11.80
N ILE A 58 -0.55 4.42 -10.50
CA ILE A 58 -0.79 3.39 -9.44
C ILE A 58 -2.17 3.60 -8.77
N GLY A 59 -3.03 4.40 -9.38
CA GLY A 59 -4.36 4.76 -8.85
C GLY A 59 -4.33 5.88 -7.81
N GLN A 60 -5.39 5.97 -6.99
CA GLN A 60 -5.63 7.14 -6.12
C GLN A 60 -4.80 7.18 -4.82
N GLY A 61 -3.88 6.23 -4.62
CA GLY A 61 -3.07 6.15 -3.41
C GLY A 61 -3.80 5.59 -2.19
N LEU A 62 -3.50 6.12 -1.00
CA LEU A 62 -4.10 5.68 0.26
C LEU A 62 -5.35 6.49 0.61
N ALA A 63 -6.38 5.80 1.12
CA ALA A 63 -7.50 6.48 1.76
C ALA A 63 -7.01 7.27 2.99
N ARG A 64 -7.59 8.44 3.25
CA ARG A 64 -7.21 9.34 4.35
C ARG A 64 -7.12 8.61 5.71
N ASN A 65 -8.14 7.83 6.04
CA ASN A 65 -8.18 7.08 7.31
C ASN A 65 -7.07 6.02 7.37
N THR A 66 -6.74 5.39 6.24
CA THR A 66 -5.64 4.43 6.15
C THR A 66 -4.29 5.13 6.35
N TYR A 67 -4.08 6.29 5.71
CA TYR A 67 -2.85 7.08 5.87
C TYR A 67 -2.61 7.48 7.33
N TYR A 68 -3.61 8.10 7.98
CA TYR A 68 -3.47 8.51 9.38
C TYR A 68 -3.41 7.32 10.34
N GLY A 69 -4.10 6.22 10.05
CA GLY A 69 -3.98 4.98 10.80
C GLY A 69 -2.55 4.41 10.76
N VAL A 70 -1.90 4.45 9.60
CA VAL A 70 -0.49 4.06 9.46
C VAL A 70 0.42 5.03 10.20
N LEU A 71 0.21 6.34 10.05
CA LEU A 71 1.02 7.37 10.69
C LEU A 71 1.00 7.24 12.23
N ASN A 72 -0.18 6.95 12.82
CA ASN A 72 -0.33 6.72 14.25
C ASN A 72 0.36 5.45 14.75
N ASN A 73 0.67 4.50 13.87
CA ASN A 73 1.28 3.21 14.22
C ASN A 73 2.66 3.04 13.57
N ILE A 74 3.29 4.14 13.15
CA ILE A 74 4.52 4.11 12.36
C ILE A 74 5.73 3.61 13.16
N TYR A 75 5.66 3.72 14.49
CA TYR A 75 6.67 3.24 15.44
C TYR A 75 6.57 1.74 15.77
N VAL A 76 5.48 1.07 15.36
CA VAL A 76 5.24 -0.36 15.60
C VAL A 76 5.74 -1.19 14.40
N ALA A 77 6.89 -0.81 13.84
CA ALA A 77 7.50 -1.48 12.69
C ALA A 77 8.50 -2.53 13.14
#